data_AF-A0AAI8TUY0-F1
#
_entry.id   AF-A0AAI8TUY0-F1
#
_cell.length_a   1.000
_cell.length_b   1.000
_cell.length_c   1.000
_cell.angle_alpha   90.00
_cell.angle_beta   90.00
_cell.angle_gamma   90.00
#
_symmetry.space_group_name_H-M   'P 1'
#
loop_
_entity.id
_entity.type
_entity.pdbx_description
1 polymer ?
#
loop_
_entity_poly.entity_id
_entity_poly.type
_entity_poly.pdbx_seq_one_letter_code
_entity_poly.pdbx_strand_id
1 'polypeptide(L)'
;MSTVRGLVCTVIIGAATTVAVPHAQADVHFVGCAFTVAMPFIYDVNGQQYVGSRVDATNCTTNLGSTPIQFEMEMSVSNQEPDGRWAAHTNHYLETRDVHDGDSFSVTFPNNDQLIPLKPGGYLASATAVSGVPGYLEPQHIAASQFSWGVPSATG
;
A
#
# COMPACT_ATOMS: atom_id res chain seq x y z
N MET A 1 86.64 16.34 -34.27
CA MET A 1 85.40 17.04 -34.66
C MET A 1 84.24 16.20 -34.14
N SER A 2 83.37 16.83 -33.35
CA SER A 2 82.30 16.20 -32.57
C SER A 2 80.97 16.41 -33.29
N THR A 3 80.18 15.35 -33.53
CA THR A 3 78.79 15.52 -33.96
C THR A 3 77.89 14.35 -33.52
N VAL A 4 77.27 14.58 -32.36
CA VAL A 4 75.88 14.30 -31.92
C VAL A 4 75.16 13.04 -32.45
N ARG A 5 74.89 12.13 -31.50
CA ARG A 5 73.89 11.06 -31.54
C ARG A 5 72.47 11.65 -31.63
N GLY A 6 71.73 11.32 -32.69
CA GLY A 6 70.29 11.59 -32.79
C GLY A 6 69.47 10.40 -32.28
N LEU A 7 68.92 10.54 -31.07
CA LEU A 7 67.94 9.62 -30.49
C LEU A 7 66.56 10.02 -31.00
N VAL A 8 65.93 9.21 -31.86
CA VAL A 8 64.53 9.42 -32.24
C VAL A 8 63.66 8.60 -31.29
N CYS A 9 63.03 9.29 -30.33
CA CYS A 9 62.00 8.73 -29.47
C CYS A 9 60.80 8.27 -30.29
N THR A 10 60.57 6.96 -30.36
CA THR A 10 59.33 6.38 -30.84
C THR A 10 58.25 6.63 -29.79
N VAL A 11 57.30 7.53 -30.07
CA VAL A 11 56.10 7.70 -29.25
C VAL A 11 55.17 6.54 -29.54
N ILE A 12 55.14 5.55 -28.64
CA ILE A 12 54.10 4.52 -28.65
C ILE A 12 52.83 5.21 -28.14
N ILE A 13 51.91 5.51 -29.05
CA ILE A 13 50.55 5.94 -28.70
C ILE A 13 49.84 4.69 -28.17
N GLY A 14 49.91 4.49 -26.84
CA GLY A 14 49.14 3.47 -26.17
C GLY A 14 47.65 3.81 -26.28
N ALA A 15 46.88 2.95 -26.96
CA ALA A 15 45.44 3.02 -26.96
C ALA A 15 44.96 2.84 -25.51
N ALA A 16 44.39 3.90 -24.92
CA ALA A 16 43.69 3.80 -23.66
C ALA A 16 42.48 2.90 -23.88
N THR A 17 42.60 1.62 -23.50
CA THR A 17 41.45 0.75 -23.33
C THR A 17 40.60 1.37 -22.23
N THR A 18 39.52 2.05 -22.60
CA THR A 18 38.46 2.43 -21.67
C THR A 18 37.91 1.13 -21.12
N VAL A 19 38.40 0.72 -19.95
CA VAL A 19 37.78 -0.36 -19.18
C VAL A 19 36.39 0.14 -18.87
N ALA A 20 35.38 -0.39 -19.58
CA ALA A 20 34.00 -0.14 -19.28
C ALA A 20 33.79 -0.63 -17.84
N VAL A 21 33.75 0.31 -16.90
CA VAL A 21 33.34 0.02 -15.53
C VAL A 21 31.94 -0.56 -15.68
N PRO A 22 31.64 -1.75 -15.14
CA PRO A 22 30.27 -2.23 -15.12
C PRO A 22 29.48 -1.14 -14.40
N HIS A 23 28.57 -0.48 -15.12
CA HIS A 23 27.55 0.32 -14.47
C HIS A 23 26.80 -0.68 -13.60
N ALA A 24 27.03 -0.63 -12.28
CA ALA A 24 26.20 -1.33 -11.32
C ALA A 24 24.77 -0.92 -11.68
N GLN A 25 24.01 -1.86 -12.24
CA GLN A 25 22.59 -1.66 -12.47
C GLN A 25 22.05 -1.28 -11.09
N ALA A 26 21.44 -0.10 -10.97
CA ALA A 26 20.80 0.30 -9.72
C ALA A 26 19.92 -0.88 -9.29
N ASP A 27 20.14 -1.40 -8.08
CA ASP A 27 19.31 -2.50 -7.55
C ASP A 27 17.86 -2.05 -7.67
N VAL A 28 17.12 -2.70 -8.57
CA VAL A 28 15.71 -2.38 -8.79
C VAL A 28 14.96 -2.99 -7.62
N HIS A 29 14.72 -2.18 -6.59
CA HIS A 29 13.89 -2.60 -5.48
C HIS A 29 12.43 -2.67 -5.92
N PHE A 30 11.75 -3.74 -5.54
CA PHE A 30 10.34 -3.87 -5.80
C PHE A 30 9.65 -4.47 -4.58
N VAL A 31 8.40 -4.09 -4.42
CA VAL A 31 7.44 -4.79 -3.59
C VAL A 31 6.14 -4.88 -4.39
N GLY A 32 5.28 -5.85 -4.09
CA GLY A 32 4.00 -6.01 -4.78
C GLY A 32 3.19 -7.07 -4.10
N CYS A 33 1.90 -6.82 -3.89
CA CYS A 33 0.95 -7.83 -3.45
C CYS A 33 -0.34 -7.69 -4.27
N ALA A 34 -1.15 -8.74 -4.31
CA ALA A 34 -2.52 -8.65 -4.73
C ALA A 34 -3.39 -8.27 -3.52
N PHE A 35 -4.12 -7.17 -3.65
CA PHE A 35 -4.98 -6.65 -2.58
C PHE A 35 -6.45 -6.76 -2.93
N THR A 36 -7.27 -7.07 -1.92
CA THR A 36 -8.73 -6.99 -2.00
C THR A 36 -9.31 -6.37 -0.74
N VAL A 37 -10.34 -5.54 -0.88
CA VAL A 37 -11.13 -5.06 0.26
C VAL A 37 -12.31 -5.98 0.46
N ALA A 38 -12.41 -6.56 1.65
CA ALA A 38 -13.56 -7.36 2.05
C ALA A 38 -14.82 -6.50 2.14
N MET A 39 -15.97 -7.13 1.92
CA MET A 39 -17.25 -6.54 2.22
C MET A 39 -17.34 -6.17 3.71
N PRO A 40 -17.83 -4.97 4.07
CA PRO A 40 -18.02 -4.59 5.47
C PRO A 40 -18.79 -5.65 6.28
N PHE A 41 -18.34 -5.93 7.51
CA PHE A 41 -18.90 -6.95 8.41
C PHE A 41 -19.26 -6.37 9.78
N ILE A 42 -20.11 -7.10 10.53
CA ILE A 42 -20.50 -6.73 11.90
C ILE A 42 -19.62 -7.47 12.91
N TYR A 43 -19.18 -6.78 13.95
CA TYR A 43 -18.51 -7.36 15.10
C TYR A 43 -19.05 -6.76 16.41
N ASP A 44 -18.81 -7.43 17.53
CA ASP A 44 -19.26 -7.01 18.86
C ASP A 44 -18.07 -6.57 19.73
N VAL A 45 -18.25 -5.49 20.48
CA VAL A 45 -17.34 -5.07 21.56
C VAL A 45 -18.19 -4.76 22.78
N ASN A 46 -18.02 -5.56 23.84
CA ASN A 46 -18.73 -5.38 25.12
C ASN A 46 -20.27 -5.35 24.97
N GLY A 47 -20.84 -6.15 24.09
CA GLY A 47 -22.29 -6.21 23.84
C GLY A 47 -22.84 -5.07 22.98
N GLN A 48 -21.98 -4.28 22.35
CA GLN A 48 -22.34 -3.27 21.37
C GLN A 48 -21.85 -3.68 19.99
N GLN A 49 -22.70 -3.51 18.97
CA GLN A 49 -22.38 -3.90 17.59
C GLN A 49 -21.76 -2.75 16.81
N TYR A 50 -20.72 -3.07 16.05
CA TYR A 50 -19.95 -2.15 15.23
C TYR A 50 -19.74 -2.72 13.82
N VAL A 51 -19.40 -1.84 12.89
CA VAL A 51 -19.06 -2.19 11.51
C VAL A 51 -17.56 -2.09 11.31
N GLY A 52 -17.00 -3.10 10.68
CA GLY A 52 -15.59 -3.20 10.32
C GLY A 52 -15.40 -3.61 8.88
N SER A 53 -14.17 -3.53 8.40
CA SER A 53 -13.76 -4.08 7.11
C SER A 53 -12.34 -4.63 7.20
N ARG A 54 -11.88 -5.27 6.13
CA ARG A 54 -10.58 -5.92 6.10
C ARG A 54 -9.95 -5.77 4.73
N VAL A 55 -8.64 -5.52 4.69
CA VAL A 55 -7.84 -5.67 3.48
C VAL A 55 -7.14 -7.01 3.55
N ASP A 56 -7.29 -7.81 2.50
CA ASP A 56 -6.54 -9.05 2.31
C ASP A 56 -5.40 -8.80 1.32
N ALA A 57 -4.18 -9.13 1.74
CA ALA A 57 -2.97 -9.08 0.93
C ALA A 57 -2.50 -10.51 0.67
N THR A 58 -2.30 -10.84 -0.61
CA THR A 58 -1.89 -12.19 -1.04
C THR A 58 -0.80 -12.11 -2.10
N ASN A 59 -0.05 -13.20 -2.26
CA ASN A 59 1.04 -13.30 -3.24
C ASN A 59 2.01 -12.11 -3.16
N CYS A 60 2.39 -11.72 -1.94
CA CYS A 60 3.34 -10.66 -1.75
C CYS A 60 4.73 -11.09 -2.26
N THR A 61 5.39 -10.19 -2.97
CA THR A 61 6.72 -10.37 -3.52
C THR A 61 7.57 -9.16 -3.22
N THR A 62 8.81 -9.37 -2.80
CA THR A 62 9.81 -8.31 -2.61
C THR A 62 11.21 -8.89 -2.76
N ASN A 63 12.15 -8.10 -3.29
CA ASN A 63 13.57 -8.47 -3.28
C ASN A 63 14.35 -7.87 -2.11
N LEU A 64 13.65 -7.22 -1.18
CA LEU A 64 14.21 -6.74 0.08
C LEU A 64 13.91 -7.75 1.19
N GLY A 65 14.75 -7.76 2.24
CA GLY A 65 14.53 -8.65 3.38
C GLY A 65 13.25 -8.35 4.16
N SER A 66 12.76 -7.12 4.12
CA SER A 66 11.46 -6.67 4.63
C SER A 66 11.13 -5.32 4.00
N THR A 67 9.86 -5.06 3.71
CA THR A 67 9.41 -3.81 3.12
C THR A 67 8.12 -3.29 3.78
N PRO A 68 8.12 -2.07 4.34
CA PRO A 68 6.90 -1.51 4.91
C PRO A 68 5.90 -1.14 3.81
N ILE A 69 4.66 -1.60 3.98
CA ILE A 69 3.48 -1.14 3.24
C ILE A 69 2.53 -0.49 4.24
N GLN A 70 2.14 0.75 3.94
CA GLN A 70 1.09 1.46 4.64
C GLN A 70 -0.24 1.22 3.95
N PHE A 71 -1.22 0.78 4.72
CA PHE A 71 -2.62 0.64 4.32
C PHE A 71 -3.40 1.82 4.88
N GLU A 72 -4.09 2.51 3.98
CA GLU A 72 -5.09 3.51 4.33
C GLU A 72 -6.46 2.92 4.04
N MET A 73 -7.34 2.92 5.04
CA MET A 73 -8.73 2.47 4.91
C MET A 73 -9.65 3.65 5.15
N GLU A 74 -10.53 3.92 4.20
CA GLU A 74 -11.63 4.86 4.36
C GLU A 74 -12.93 4.07 4.53
N MET A 75 -13.60 4.29 5.66
CA MET A 75 -14.94 3.76 5.90
C MET A 75 -15.94 4.90 5.90
N SER A 76 -16.75 4.97 4.85
CA SER A 76 -17.82 5.95 4.71
C SER A 76 -19.15 5.34 5.13
N VAL A 77 -19.90 6.08 5.94
CA VAL A 77 -21.19 5.66 6.49
C VAL A 77 -22.23 6.68 6.10
N SER A 78 -23.40 6.20 5.70
CA SER A 78 -24.62 6.99 5.62
C SER A 78 -25.71 6.26 6.37
N ASN A 79 -26.12 6.80 7.52
CA ASN A 79 -27.04 6.12 8.43
C ASN A 79 -28.14 7.05 8.93
N GLN A 80 -29.23 6.42 9.40
CA GLN A 80 -30.31 7.12 10.07
C GLN A 80 -30.03 7.20 11.58
N GLU A 81 -30.11 8.40 12.12
CA GLU A 81 -30.01 8.67 13.54
C GLU A 81 -31.34 8.38 14.27
N PRO A 82 -31.33 8.25 15.62
CA PRO A 82 -32.53 7.94 16.38
C PRO A 82 -33.69 8.95 16.24
N ASP A 83 -33.40 10.20 15.90
CA ASP A 83 -34.39 11.25 15.63
C ASP A 83 -34.92 11.23 14.18
N GLY A 84 -34.50 10.24 13.39
CA GLY A 84 -34.93 10.03 12.01
C GLY A 84 -34.13 10.80 10.96
N ARG A 85 -33.19 11.69 11.35
CA ARG A 85 -32.34 12.41 10.39
C ARG A 85 -31.28 11.48 9.79
N TRP A 86 -30.86 11.77 8.57
CA TRP A 86 -29.71 11.10 7.95
C TRP A 86 -28.43 11.83 8.31
N ALA A 87 -27.41 11.06 8.67
CA ALA A 87 -26.05 11.53 8.87
C ALA A 87 -25.11 10.76 7.94
N ALA A 88 -24.07 11.44 7.47
CA ALA A 88 -22.98 10.80 6.75
C ALA A 88 -21.65 11.28 7.32
N HIS A 89 -20.71 10.34 7.46
CA HIS A 89 -19.35 10.64 7.90
C HIS A 89 -18.39 9.58 7.33
N THR A 90 -17.13 9.95 7.27
CA THR A 90 -16.05 9.07 6.82
C THR A 90 -14.98 9.03 7.90
N ASN A 91 -14.59 7.82 8.27
CA ASN A 91 -13.43 7.59 9.14
C ASN A 91 -12.26 7.12 8.29
N HIS A 92 -11.07 7.60 8.63
CA HIS A 92 -9.81 7.24 7.99
C HIS A 92 -8.96 6.46 9.00
N TYR A 93 -8.43 5.32 8.58
CA TYR A 93 -7.58 4.46 9.38
C TYR A 93 -6.27 4.21 8.66
N LEU A 94 -5.19 4.06 9.43
CA LEU A 94 -3.86 3.80 8.91
C LEU A 94 -3.25 2.62 9.66
N GLU A 95 -2.66 1.69 8.92
CA GLU A 95 -1.87 0.58 9.45
C GLU A 95 -0.60 0.41 8.61
N THR A 96 0.55 0.17 9.23
CA THR A 96 1.77 -0.23 8.52
C THR A 96 2.08 -1.70 8.80
N ARG A 97 2.37 -2.47 7.76
CA ARG A 97 2.86 -3.86 7.87
C ARG A 97 4.14 -4.06 7.09
N ASP A 98 5.07 -4.75 7.72
CA ASP A 98 6.30 -5.22 7.09
C ASP A 98 6.01 -6.47 6.26
N VAL A 99 6.33 -6.41 4.97
CA VAL A 99 6.07 -7.45 3.98
C VAL A 99 7.37 -8.15 3.60
N HIS A 100 7.32 -9.47 3.58
CA HIS A 100 8.38 -10.38 3.15
C HIS A 100 7.93 -11.12 1.88
N ASP A 101 8.91 -11.72 1.20
CA ASP A 101 8.63 -12.53 0.01
C ASP A 101 7.81 -13.78 0.38
N GLY A 102 6.70 -13.99 -0.33
CA GLY A 102 5.76 -15.08 -0.09
C GLY A 102 4.69 -14.80 0.97
N ASP A 103 4.63 -13.60 1.56
CA ASP A 103 3.65 -13.27 2.60
C ASP A 103 2.20 -13.30 2.09
N SER A 104 1.29 -13.62 3.01
CA SER A 104 -0.16 -13.44 2.87
C SER A 104 -0.76 -13.15 4.24
N PHE A 105 -1.52 -12.07 4.33
CA PHE A 105 -2.06 -11.59 5.60
C PHE A 105 -3.31 -10.74 5.39
N SER A 106 -3.96 -10.42 6.50
CA SER A 106 -5.11 -9.52 6.51
C SER A 106 -4.91 -8.39 7.51
N VAL A 107 -5.35 -7.19 7.15
CA VAL A 107 -5.41 -6.03 8.04
C VAL A 107 -6.86 -5.69 8.30
N THR A 108 -7.25 -5.67 9.57
CA THR A 108 -8.64 -5.42 9.99
C THR A 108 -8.81 -4.00 10.50
N PHE A 109 -9.91 -3.37 10.12
CA PHE A 109 -10.29 -2.02 10.51
C PHE A 109 -11.69 -2.01 11.13
N PRO A 110 -11.97 -1.14 12.12
CA PRO A 110 -11.06 -0.16 12.71
C PRO A 110 -9.93 -0.81 13.53
N ASN A 111 -8.74 -0.24 13.46
CA ASN A 111 -7.56 -0.66 14.22
C ASN A 111 -7.25 0.27 15.41
N ASN A 112 -8.19 1.17 15.73
CA ASN A 112 -8.10 2.18 16.79
C ASN A 112 -9.49 2.39 17.45
N ASP A 113 -9.58 3.36 18.36
CA ASP A 113 -10.81 3.64 19.12
C ASP A 113 -11.91 4.36 18.32
N GLN A 114 -11.70 4.67 17.04
CA GLN A 114 -12.72 5.28 16.16
C GLN A 114 -13.65 4.20 15.61
N LEU A 115 -14.38 3.53 16.51
CA LEU A 115 -15.35 2.50 16.16
C LEU A 115 -16.56 3.10 15.42
N ILE A 116 -17.15 2.33 14.49
CA ILE A 116 -18.34 2.72 13.74
C ILE A 116 -19.55 1.96 14.29
N PRO A 117 -20.45 2.60 15.07
CA PRO A 117 -21.62 1.92 15.61
C PRO A 117 -22.54 1.43 14.49
N LEU A 118 -23.08 0.22 14.65
CA LEU A 118 -24.04 -0.32 13.71
C LEU A 118 -25.39 0.42 13.84
N LYS A 119 -25.80 1.10 12.76
CA LYS A 119 -27.11 1.74 12.57
C LYS A 119 -27.72 1.39 11.21
N PRO A 120 -29.04 1.53 11.01
CA PRO A 120 -29.65 1.36 9.68
C PRO A 120 -29.03 2.32 8.66
N GLY A 121 -28.49 1.79 7.56
CA GLY A 121 -27.80 2.61 6.58
C GLY A 121 -26.90 1.85 5.58
N GLY A 122 -26.15 2.63 4.81
CA GLY A 122 -25.12 2.17 3.89
C GLY A 122 -23.72 2.34 4.47
N TYR A 123 -22.86 1.37 4.18
CA TYR A 123 -21.46 1.34 4.59
C TYR A 123 -20.60 1.05 3.36
N LEU A 124 -19.57 1.86 3.14
CA LEU A 124 -18.60 1.70 2.07
C LEU A 124 -17.21 1.60 2.69
N ALA A 125 -16.42 0.65 2.23
CA ALA A 125 -15.00 0.52 2.56
C ALA A 125 -14.17 0.63 1.28
N SER A 126 -13.21 1.55 1.28
CA SER A 126 -12.19 1.69 0.24
C SER A 126 -10.82 1.68 0.90
N ALA A 127 -9.81 1.18 0.19
CA ALA A 127 -8.46 1.15 0.72
C ALA A 127 -7.42 1.51 -0.31
N THR A 128 -6.28 2.02 0.17
CA THR A 128 -5.08 2.29 -0.62
C THR A 128 -3.90 1.64 0.06
N ALA A 129 -2.98 1.05 -0.72
CA ALA A 129 -1.71 0.54 -0.23
C ALA A 129 -0.54 1.34 -0.82
N VAL A 130 0.35 1.84 0.03
CA VAL A 130 1.48 2.68 -0.36
C VAL A 130 2.77 2.10 0.21
N SER A 131 3.84 2.09 -0.59
CA SER A 131 5.20 1.84 -0.12
C SER A 131 6.11 2.98 -0.56
N GLY A 132 7.08 3.32 0.29
CA GLY A 132 8.12 4.32 -0.01
C GLY A 132 9.31 3.77 -0.80
N VAL A 133 9.32 2.48 -1.13
CA VAL A 133 10.40 1.86 -1.90
C VAL A 133 10.36 2.38 -3.34
N PRO A 134 11.46 2.99 -3.84
CA PRO A 134 11.55 3.41 -5.22
C PRO A 134 11.33 2.22 -6.16
N GLY A 135 10.30 2.28 -7.01
CA GLY A 135 9.93 1.17 -7.90
C GLY A 135 8.67 0.41 -7.48
N TYR A 136 8.15 0.62 -6.26
CA TYR A 136 6.74 0.31 -6.00
C TYR A 136 5.91 1.17 -6.93
N LEU A 137 5.04 0.54 -7.73
CA LEU A 137 4.05 1.24 -8.53
C LEU A 137 3.36 2.26 -7.61
N GLU A 138 3.17 3.49 -8.09
CA GLU A 138 2.46 4.59 -7.41
C GLU A 138 1.29 4.09 -6.52
N PRO A 139 0.91 4.81 -5.44
CA PRO A 139 -0.12 4.39 -4.48
C PRO A 139 -1.20 3.49 -5.10
N GLN A 140 -1.20 2.22 -4.73
CA GLN A 140 -2.11 1.26 -5.32
C GLN A 140 -3.49 1.44 -4.69
N HIS A 141 -4.41 2.03 -5.44
CA HIS A 141 -5.80 2.06 -5.06
C HIS A 141 -6.38 0.65 -5.13
N ILE A 142 -6.92 0.17 -4.01
CA ILE A 142 -7.54 -1.15 -3.89
C ILE A 142 -9.04 -0.98 -4.10
N ALA A 143 -9.63 -1.80 -4.97
CA ALA A 143 -11.04 -1.69 -5.34
C ALA A 143 -11.95 -1.58 -4.10
N ALA A 144 -12.89 -0.62 -4.15
CA ALA A 144 -13.82 -0.37 -3.06
C ALA A 144 -14.93 -1.44 -3.00
N SER A 145 -15.36 -1.78 -1.79
CA SER A 145 -16.42 -2.74 -1.51
C SER A 145 -17.51 -2.09 -0.67
N GLN A 146 -18.77 -2.24 -1.09
CA GLN A 146 -19.92 -1.65 -0.41
C GLN A 146 -20.83 -2.72 0.18
N PHE A 147 -21.49 -2.36 1.29
CA PHE A 147 -22.50 -3.19 1.92
C PHE A 147 -23.57 -2.32 2.60
N SER A 148 -24.83 -2.74 2.53
CA SER A 148 -25.93 -2.09 3.25
C SER A 148 -26.43 -2.98 4.39
N TRP A 149 -26.37 -2.45 5.62
CA TRP A 149 -26.97 -3.08 6.79
C TRP A 149 -28.24 -2.31 7.13
N GLY A 150 -29.39 -2.87 6.73
CA GLY A 150 -30.70 -2.30 7.02
C GLY A 150 -31.65 -2.33 5.82
N VAL A 151 -32.66 -3.20 5.95
CA VAL A 151 -33.94 -3.22 5.22
C VAL A 151 -34.71 -1.91 5.56
N PRO A 152 -35.63 -1.38 4.71
CA PRO A 152 -35.82 0.05 4.47
C PRO A 152 -36.29 0.87 5.68
N SER A 153 -36.08 2.19 5.57
CA SER A 153 -36.59 3.22 6.49
C SER A 153 -38.06 2.95 6.83
N ALA A 154 -38.44 3.16 8.09
CA ALA A 154 -39.79 2.95 8.62
C ALA A 154 -40.85 3.93 8.08
N THR A 155 -40.91 4.10 6.77
CA THR A 155 -41.98 4.75 6.02
C THR A 155 -42.57 3.73 5.05
N GLY A 156 -43.38 2.83 5.61
CA GLY A 156 -44.36 1.99 4.93
C GLY A 156 -45.65 2.04 5.71
#